data_AF-A0A2E3VXJ8-F1
#
_entry.id   AF-A0A2E3VXJ8-F1
#
_cell.length_a   1.000
_cell.length_b   1.000
_cell.length_c   1.000
_cell.angle_alpha   90.00
_cell.angle_beta   90.00
_cell.angle_gamma   90.00
#
_symmetry.space_group_name_H-M   'P 1'
#
loop_
_entity.id
_entity.type
_entity.pdbx_description
1 polymer ?
#
loop_
_entity_poly.entity_id
_entity_poly.type
_entity_poly.pdbx_seq_one_letter_code
_entity_poly.pdbx_strand_id
1 'polypeptide(L)'
;MFLPYLVSTFTICLLAFFFLEKLPLFDLNSKAWPLKEKGHGQKLYRELLSLNRAKLASGKSIELTRYKFFTELLDELLVSYKQTGANIFGHIGELRKNLLKDIKYEKRLSGARGSSLAEMGMIFGMSALFTIFATSYAEIQIEGVALIFAFGWQALGVGLFLFALGKLRQKHFRPFQGYLKAASFLDIFIKTGQPVNIIAKKLALSSLIKDKSLDHLEDRMEMILEQIKSQGIYDSAQGAELGAECWYCYEEKLDRFFQEIKRLKLLVITLFFLGSYLFIFFSLVGALQQGH
;
A
#
# COMPACT_ATOMS: atom_id res chain seq x y z
N MET A 1 -4.56 9.92 -43.64
CA MET A 1 -4.38 11.20 -42.90
C MET A 1 -4.33 11.03 -41.37
N PHE A 2 -4.62 9.85 -40.81
CA PHE A 2 -4.65 9.61 -39.35
C PHE A 2 -3.28 9.34 -38.69
N LEU A 3 -2.29 8.85 -39.46
CA LEU A 3 -0.94 8.53 -38.96
C LEU A 3 -0.26 9.70 -38.19
N PRO A 4 -0.26 10.96 -38.65
CA PRO A 4 0.40 12.06 -37.93
C PRO A 4 -0.26 12.40 -36.58
N TYR A 5 -1.59 12.26 -36.45
CA TYR A 5 -2.30 12.46 -35.19
C TYR A 5 -2.04 11.32 -34.19
N LEU A 6 -1.85 10.11 -34.71
CA LEU A 6 -1.47 8.95 -33.92
C LEU A 6 -0.04 9.09 -33.39
N VAL A 7 0.89 9.58 -34.22
CA VAL A 7 2.26 9.88 -33.80
C VAL A 7 2.30 11.04 -32.79
N SER A 8 1.48 12.08 -32.95
CA SER A 8 1.46 13.21 -32.00
C SER A 8 0.85 12.81 -30.66
N THR A 9 -0.25 12.06 -30.63
CA THR A 9 -0.85 11.54 -29.39
C THR A 9 0.06 10.53 -28.70
N PHE A 10 0.72 9.66 -29.46
CA PHE A 10 1.70 8.72 -28.93
C PHE A 10 2.93 9.41 -28.36
N THR A 11 3.46 10.44 -29.03
CA THR A 11 4.60 11.24 -28.53
C THR A 11 4.22 12.08 -27.31
N ILE A 12 2.99 12.63 -27.25
CA ILE A 12 2.48 13.31 -26.06
C ILE A 12 2.30 12.32 -24.90
N CYS A 13 1.80 11.11 -25.15
CA CYS A 13 1.69 10.06 -24.13
C CYS A 13 3.06 9.57 -23.66
N LEU A 14 4.03 9.43 -24.56
CA LEU A 14 5.43 9.11 -24.24
C LEU A 14 6.08 10.23 -23.43
N LEU A 15 5.86 11.49 -23.79
CA LEU A 15 6.35 12.64 -23.03
C LEU A 15 5.70 12.71 -21.65
N ALA A 16 4.40 12.47 -21.54
CA ALA A 16 3.71 12.37 -20.26
C ALA A 16 4.24 11.19 -19.42
N PHE A 17 4.54 10.06 -20.06
CA PHE A 17 5.18 8.90 -19.43
C PHE A 17 6.61 9.21 -18.97
N PHE A 18 7.43 9.88 -19.76
CA PHE A 18 8.76 10.35 -19.39
C PHE A 18 8.71 11.42 -18.28
N PHE A 19 7.67 12.24 -18.25
CA PHE A 19 7.44 13.18 -17.15
C PHE A 19 7.03 12.43 -15.86
N LEU A 20 6.26 11.35 -16.00
CA LEU A 20 5.96 10.40 -14.93
C LEU A 20 7.20 9.60 -14.49
N GLU A 21 8.15 9.35 -15.38
CA GLU A 21 9.43 8.69 -15.11
C GLU A 21 10.42 9.62 -14.39
N LYS A 22 10.39 10.93 -14.68
CA LYS A 22 11.16 11.96 -13.96
C LYS A 22 10.61 12.29 -12.57
N LEU A 23 9.40 11.85 -12.21
CA LEU A 23 9.04 11.74 -10.80
C LEU A 23 9.98 10.71 -10.17
N PRO A 24 10.47 10.91 -8.93
CA PRO A 24 11.33 9.95 -8.22
C PRO A 24 10.55 8.67 -7.84
N LEU A 25 10.13 7.91 -8.85
CA LEU A 25 9.31 6.70 -8.85
C LEU A 25 10.10 5.50 -9.39
N PHE A 26 11.18 5.74 -10.15
CA PHE A 26 12.05 4.72 -10.75
C PHE A 26 13.29 4.43 -9.89
N ASP A 27 13.06 3.95 -8.67
CA ASP A 27 14.06 3.11 -8.01
C ASP A 27 13.67 1.65 -8.22
N LEU A 28 14.43 0.96 -9.09
CA LEU A 28 14.17 -0.40 -9.54
C LEU A 28 14.73 -1.46 -8.59
N ASN A 29 15.37 -1.08 -7.49
CA ASN A 29 16.05 -2.03 -6.60
C ASN A 29 15.20 -2.51 -5.39
N SER A 30 13.89 -2.67 -5.57
CA SER A 30 13.00 -3.12 -4.47
C SER A 30 12.78 -4.63 -4.50
N LYS A 31 13.36 -5.34 -3.51
CA LYS A 31 12.93 -6.69 -3.11
C LYS A 31 11.40 -6.70 -3.04
N ALA A 32 10.79 -7.52 -3.89
CA ALA A 32 9.35 -7.56 -4.09
C ALA A 32 8.63 -7.75 -2.75
N TRP A 33 7.71 -6.83 -2.46
CA TRP A 33 6.76 -7.01 -1.36
C TRP A 33 6.02 -8.33 -1.60
N PRO A 34 6.08 -9.33 -0.71
CA PRO A 34 5.32 -10.55 -0.89
C PRO A 34 3.84 -10.16 -0.92
N LEU A 35 3.18 -10.42 -2.03
CA LEU A 35 1.72 -10.36 -2.18
C LEU A 35 1.12 -11.42 -1.25
N LYS A 36 1.05 -11.13 0.05
CA LYS A 36 0.53 -12.06 1.06
C LYS A 36 -0.97 -12.26 0.88
N GLU A 37 -1.37 -13.52 1.01
CA GLU A 37 -2.74 -14.00 0.88
C GLU A 37 -3.75 -13.18 1.70
N LYS A 38 -4.83 -12.78 1.03
CA LYS A 38 -5.95 -12.04 1.64
C LYS A 38 -6.43 -12.77 2.91
N GLY A 39 -6.63 -12.01 4.00
CA GLY A 39 -7.27 -12.52 5.21
C GLY A 39 -6.34 -13.01 6.34
N HIS A 40 -5.02 -13.07 6.14
CA HIS A 40 -4.07 -13.46 7.20
C HIS A 40 -4.16 -12.59 8.45
N GLY A 41 -4.29 -11.27 8.30
CA GLY A 41 -4.47 -10.37 9.43
C GLY A 41 -5.75 -10.68 10.23
N GLN A 42 -6.85 -11.03 9.56
CA GLN A 42 -8.10 -11.41 10.25
C GLN A 42 -7.98 -12.74 10.98
N LYS A 43 -7.27 -13.72 10.41
CA LYS A 43 -6.95 -15.00 11.08
C LYS A 43 -6.14 -14.75 12.34
N LEU A 44 -5.03 -14.00 12.24
CA LEU A 44 -4.21 -13.62 13.39
C LEU A 44 -5.02 -12.89 14.46
N TYR A 45 -5.90 -11.96 14.06
CA TYR A 45 -6.77 -11.25 15.00
C TYR A 45 -7.69 -12.20 15.78
N ARG A 46 -8.29 -13.20 15.11
CA ARG A 46 -9.13 -14.21 15.77
C ARG A 46 -8.32 -15.09 16.72
N GLU A 47 -7.11 -15.50 16.31
CA GLU A 47 -6.18 -16.25 17.16
C GLU A 47 -5.84 -15.46 18.43
N LEU A 48 -5.56 -14.16 18.30
CA LEU A 48 -5.29 -13.25 19.42
C LEU A 48 -6.47 -13.07 20.36
N LEU A 49 -7.71 -13.10 19.85
CA LEU A 49 -8.90 -13.08 20.71
C LEU A 49 -9.06 -14.38 21.50
N SER A 50 -8.62 -15.50 20.93
CA SER A 50 -8.68 -16.80 21.57
C SER A 50 -7.56 -17.04 22.59
N LEU A 51 -6.58 -16.13 22.68
CA LEU A 51 -5.48 -16.18 23.64
C LEU A 51 -5.97 -15.75 25.02
N ASN A 52 -5.80 -16.63 25.99
CA ASN A 52 -6.09 -16.37 27.39
C ASN A 52 -4.93 -16.86 28.27
N ARG A 53 -4.92 -16.44 29.55
CA ARG A 53 -3.92 -16.87 30.55
C ARG A 53 -3.84 -18.39 30.67
N ALA A 54 -4.98 -19.07 30.66
CA ALA A 54 -5.05 -20.52 30.78
C ALA A 54 -4.35 -21.27 29.62
N LYS A 55 -4.55 -20.84 28.36
CA LYS A 55 -3.88 -21.42 27.20
C LYS A 55 -2.37 -21.20 27.26
N LEU A 56 -1.93 -20.00 27.68
CA LEU A 56 -0.50 -19.71 27.81
C LEU A 56 0.16 -20.51 28.94
N ALA A 57 -0.56 -20.71 30.05
CA ALA A 57 -0.10 -21.53 31.17
C ALA A 57 -0.06 -23.03 30.85
N SER A 58 -0.81 -23.51 29.84
CA SER A 58 -0.85 -24.92 29.46
C SER A 58 0.45 -25.47 28.87
N GLY A 59 1.46 -24.62 28.64
CA GLY A 59 2.79 -25.02 28.14
C GLY A 59 2.84 -25.44 26.68
N LYS A 60 1.69 -25.59 26.00
CA LYS A 60 1.62 -25.94 24.58
C LYS A 60 2.23 -24.83 23.71
N SER A 61 2.96 -25.22 22.66
CA SER A 61 3.40 -24.30 21.63
C SER A 61 2.18 -23.70 20.93
N ILE A 62 2.11 -22.37 20.88
CA ILE A 62 1.04 -21.66 20.17
C ILE A 62 1.66 -21.21 18.85
N GLU A 63 1.24 -21.85 17.77
CA GLU A 63 1.60 -21.40 16.43
C GLU A 63 0.60 -20.33 15.97
N LEU A 64 1.12 -19.15 15.65
CA LEU A 64 0.33 -18.01 15.19
C LEU A 64 0.46 -17.83 13.68
N THR A 65 -0.63 -17.43 13.03
CA THR A 65 -0.65 -17.08 11.61
C THR A 65 0.33 -15.92 11.34
N ARG A 66 1.25 -16.11 10.39
CA ARG A 66 2.31 -15.15 10.06
C ARG A 66 1.78 -13.92 9.30
N TYR A 67 1.75 -12.76 9.93
CA TYR A 67 1.26 -11.50 9.35
C TYR A 67 2.15 -10.30 9.71
N LYS A 68 2.79 -9.70 8.69
CA LYS A 68 3.71 -8.53 8.77
C LYS A 68 4.67 -8.64 9.99
N PHE A 69 5.02 -7.52 10.61
CA PHE A 69 5.83 -7.44 11.82
C PHE A 69 5.05 -7.80 13.10
N PHE A 70 3.71 -7.90 13.03
CA PHE A 70 2.89 -8.25 14.19
C PHE A 70 3.24 -9.61 14.78
N THR A 71 3.51 -10.62 13.94
CA THR A 71 3.89 -11.94 14.45
C THR A 71 5.25 -11.93 15.13
N GLU A 72 6.21 -11.13 14.64
CA GLU A 72 7.52 -11.01 15.29
C GLU A 72 7.40 -10.35 16.67
N LEU A 73 6.57 -9.31 16.79
CA LEU A 73 6.27 -8.66 18.08
C LEU A 73 5.58 -9.64 19.05
N LEU A 74 4.65 -10.45 18.55
CA LEU A 74 3.93 -11.44 19.35
C LEU A 74 4.84 -12.57 19.82
N ASP A 75 5.69 -13.09 18.94
CA ASP A 75 6.67 -14.12 19.30
C ASP A 75 7.59 -13.61 20.42
N GLU A 76 8.07 -12.36 20.32
CA GLU A 76 8.90 -11.75 21.37
C GLU A 76 8.15 -11.58 22.70
N LEU A 77 6.88 -11.14 22.66
CA LEU A 77 6.04 -11.03 23.86
C LEU A 77 5.82 -12.40 24.51
N LEU A 78 5.58 -13.43 23.72
CA LEU A 78 5.40 -14.80 24.21
C LEU A 78 6.68 -15.36 24.82
N VAL A 79 7.83 -15.10 24.20
CA VAL A 79 9.14 -15.46 24.76
C VAL A 79 9.38 -14.74 26.09
N SER A 80 9.13 -13.43 26.14
CA SER A 80 9.29 -12.63 27.35
C SER A 80 8.39 -13.13 28.48
N TYR A 81 7.12 -13.45 28.20
CA TYR A 81 6.20 -14.03 29.18
C TYR A 81 6.71 -15.35 29.76
N LYS A 82 7.24 -16.23 28.91
CA LYS A 82 7.79 -17.52 29.36
C LYS A 82 9.05 -17.36 30.21
N GLN A 83 9.88 -16.36 29.92
CA GLN A 83 11.15 -16.14 30.62
C GLN A 83 10.98 -15.40 31.94
N THR A 84 10.15 -14.36 31.99
CA THR A 84 10.08 -13.43 33.13
C THR A 84 8.73 -13.42 33.84
N GLY A 85 7.69 -14.05 33.29
CA GLY A 85 6.33 -13.98 33.82
C GLY A 85 5.69 -12.59 33.69
N ALA A 86 6.26 -11.70 32.86
CA ALA A 86 5.78 -10.33 32.69
C ALA A 86 4.30 -10.26 32.26
N ASN A 87 3.56 -9.25 32.70
CA ASN A 87 2.14 -9.10 32.32
C ASN A 87 1.98 -8.60 30.87
N ILE A 88 2.01 -9.51 29.90
CA ILE A 88 1.95 -9.18 28.46
C ILE A 88 0.54 -8.86 27.93
N PHE A 89 -0.52 -9.07 28.72
CA PHE A 89 -1.90 -8.96 28.22
C PHE A 89 -2.31 -7.52 27.87
N GLY A 90 -1.73 -6.52 28.53
CA GLY A 90 -1.89 -5.11 28.18
C GLY A 90 -1.38 -4.85 26.75
N HIS A 91 -0.16 -5.28 26.46
CA HIS A 91 0.46 -5.16 25.13
C HIS A 91 -0.27 -5.96 24.07
N ILE A 92 -0.73 -7.18 24.37
CA ILE A 92 -1.58 -7.95 23.43
C ILE A 92 -2.88 -7.19 23.13
N GLY A 93 -3.46 -6.50 24.13
CA GLY A 93 -4.63 -5.64 23.94
C GLY A 93 -4.35 -4.49 22.97
N GLU A 94 -3.23 -3.81 23.12
CA GLU A 94 -2.80 -2.72 22.25
C GLU A 94 -2.46 -3.21 20.83
N LEU A 95 -1.73 -4.32 20.73
CA LEU A 95 -1.38 -4.95 19.47
C LEU A 95 -2.62 -5.43 18.71
N ARG A 96 -3.67 -5.89 19.42
CA ARG A 96 -4.99 -6.16 18.81
C ARG A 96 -5.63 -4.90 18.23
N LYS A 97 -5.60 -3.76 18.93
CA LYS A 97 -6.11 -2.48 18.42
C LYS A 97 -5.35 -2.04 17.18
N ASN A 98 -4.02 -2.12 17.21
CA ASN A 98 -3.14 -1.73 16.10
C ASN A 98 -3.30 -2.67 14.89
N LEU A 99 -3.43 -3.99 15.12
CA LEU A 99 -3.73 -4.95 14.07
C LEU A 99 -5.10 -4.68 13.43
N LEU A 100 -6.11 -4.34 14.23
CA LEU A 100 -7.43 -3.98 13.71
C LEU A 100 -7.37 -2.72 12.85
N LYS A 101 -6.61 -1.70 13.25
CA LYS A 101 -6.34 -0.50 12.43
C LYS A 101 -5.69 -0.90 11.10
N ASP A 102 -4.62 -1.70 11.13
CA ASP A 102 -3.94 -2.18 9.93
C ASP A 102 -4.87 -2.95 8.98
N ILE A 103 -5.73 -3.84 9.51
CA ILE A 103 -6.73 -4.56 8.71
C ILE A 103 -7.73 -3.60 8.06
N LYS A 104 -8.18 -2.56 8.78
CA LYS A 104 -9.07 -1.53 8.21
C LYS A 104 -8.37 -0.77 7.08
N TYR A 105 -7.08 -0.46 7.22
CA TYR A 105 -6.30 0.21 6.19
C TYR A 105 -6.09 -0.66 4.95
N GLU A 106 -5.76 -1.94 5.11
CA GLU A 106 -5.67 -2.89 3.99
C GLU A 106 -7.03 -3.03 3.27
N LYS A 107 -8.14 -3.04 4.01
CA LYS A 107 -9.48 -3.02 3.40
C LYS A 107 -9.72 -1.75 2.60
N ARG A 108 -9.45 -0.57 3.16
CA ARG A 108 -9.60 0.73 2.47
C ARG A 108 -8.74 0.78 1.20
N LEU A 109 -7.50 0.30 1.28
CA LEU A 109 -6.57 0.20 0.15
C LEU A 109 -7.11 -0.74 -0.95
N SER A 110 -7.57 -1.93 -0.57
CA SER A 110 -8.16 -2.89 -1.50
C SER A 110 -9.46 -2.35 -2.13
N GLY A 111 -10.26 -1.60 -1.37
CA GLY A 111 -11.46 -0.94 -1.83
C GLY A 111 -11.18 0.14 -2.86
N ALA A 112 -10.17 0.99 -2.64
CA ALA A 112 -9.77 2.01 -3.62
C ALA A 112 -9.26 1.39 -4.93
N ARG A 113 -8.48 0.30 -4.84
CA ARG A 113 -8.06 -0.48 -6.02
C ARG A 113 -9.28 -1.05 -6.76
N GLY A 114 -10.19 -1.70 -6.03
CA GLY A 114 -11.40 -2.30 -6.60
C GLY A 114 -12.30 -1.26 -7.28
N SER A 115 -12.55 -0.13 -6.61
CA SER A 115 -13.33 0.99 -7.16
C SER A 115 -12.70 1.54 -8.44
N SER A 116 -11.37 1.73 -8.47
CA SER A 116 -10.68 2.24 -9.66
C SER A 116 -10.78 1.26 -10.84
N LEU A 117 -10.62 -0.04 -10.59
CA LEU A 117 -10.76 -1.08 -11.62
C LEU A 117 -12.20 -1.21 -12.11
N ALA A 118 -13.18 -1.08 -11.22
CA ALA A 118 -14.59 -1.11 -11.59
C ALA A 118 -14.97 0.07 -12.49
N GLU A 119 -14.50 1.28 -12.18
CA GLU A 119 -14.70 2.46 -13.03
C GLU A 119 -14.07 2.29 -14.42
N MET A 120 -12.80 1.83 -14.48
CA MET A 120 -12.13 1.53 -15.75
C MET A 120 -12.87 0.45 -16.54
N GLY A 121 -13.33 -0.61 -15.88
CA GLY A 121 -14.12 -1.68 -16.49
C GLY A 121 -15.46 -1.19 -17.03
N MET A 122 -16.12 -0.26 -16.34
CA MET A 122 -17.36 0.36 -16.80
C MET A 122 -17.13 1.20 -18.07
N ILE A 123 -16.06 2.02 -18.10
CA ILE A 123 -15.72 2.83 -19.29
C ILE A 123 -15.34 1.93 -20.47
N PHE A 124 -14.58 0.86 -20.22
CA PHE A 124 -14.26 -0.16 -21.22
C PHE A 124 -15.54 -0.78 -21.80
N GLY A 125 -16.45 -1.22 -20.93
CA GLY A 125 -17.73 -1.83 -21.32
C GLY A 125 -18.61 -0.86 -22.12
N MET A 126 -18.70 0.40 -21.69
CA MET A 126 -19.45 1.43 -22.43
C MET A 126 -18.84 1.71 -23.81
N SER A 127 -17.52 1.73 -23.93
CA SER A 127 -16.83 1.90 -25.22
C SER A 127 -17.11 0.71 -26.16
N ALA A 128 -17.13 -0.51 -25.63
CA ALA A 128 -17.47 -1.71 -26.38
C ALA A 128 -18.93 -1.71 -26.83
N LEU A 129 -19.86 -1.37 -25.93
CA LEU A 129 -21.28 -1.23 -26.26
C LEU A 129 -21.49 -0.18 -27.35
N PHE A 130 -20.90 1.00 -27.22
CA PHE A 130 -20.98 2.06 -28.22
C PHE A 130 -20.52 1.58 -29.60
N THR A 131 -19.40 0.85 -29.64
CA THR A 131 -18.88 0.25 -30.87
C THR A 131 -19.89 -0.73 -31.47
N ILE A 132 -20.43 -1.65 -30.68
CA ILE A 132 -21.41 -2.65 -31.14
C ILE A 132 -22.67 -1.96 -31.67
N PHE A 133 -23.16 -0.94 -30.98
CA PHE A 133 -24.32 -0.16 -31.43
C PHE A 133 -24.05 0.51 -32.77
N ALA A 134 -22.89 1.15 -32.91
CA ALA A 134 -22.54 1.84 -34.14
C ALA A 134 -22.37 0.89 -35.34
N THR A 135 -21.73 -0.27 -35.14
CA THR A 135 -21.58 -1.27 -36.21
C THR A 135 -22.89 -1.96 -36.58
N SER A 136 -23.75 -2.24 -35.59
CA SER A 136 -24.95 -3.05 -35.80
C SER A 136 -26.16 -2.22 -36.27
N TYR A 137 -26.32 -1.00 -35.75
CA TYR A 137 -27.50 -0.17 -36.04
C TYR A 137 -27.26 0.89 -37.10
N ALA A 138 -26.05 1.45 -37.19
CA ALA A 138 -25.73 2.46 -38.20
C ALA A 138 -25.07 1.84 -39.46
N GLU A 139 -24.88 0.51 -39.49
CA GLU A 139 -24.23 -0.24 -40.57
C GLU A 139 -22.83 0.28 -40.95
N ILE A 140 -22.17 0.97 -40.02
CA ILE A 140 -20.84 1.54 -40.25
C ILE A 140 -19.81 0.43 -40.10
N GLN A 141 -19.11 0.12 -41.20
CA GLN A 141 -18.02 -0.85 -41.18
C GLN A 141 -16.78 -0.24 -40.54
N ILE A 142 -16.54 -0.56 -39.27
CA ILE A 142 -15.30 -0.20 -38.58
C ILE A 142 -14.26 -1.30 -38.85
N GLU A 143 -13.06 -0.90 -39.26
CA GLU A 143 -11.95 -1.82 -39.48
C GLU A 143 -11.56 -2.52 -38.17
N GLY A 144 -11.57 -3.87 -38.16
CA GLY A 144 -11.28 -4.65 -36.96
C GLY A 144 -9.92 -4.35 -36.32
N VAL A 145 -8.93 -3.95 -37.13
CA VAL A 145 -7.60 -3.53 -36.66
C VAL A 145 -7.69 -2.29 -35.76
N ALA A 146 -8.54 -1.33 -36.10
CA ALA A 146 -8.75 -0.12 -35.30
C ALA A 146 -9.35 -0.46 -33.92
N LEU A 147 -10.27 -1.43 -33.86
CA LEU A 147 -10.85 -1.91 -32.60
C LEU A 147 -9.83 -2.63 -31.73
N ILE A 148 -9.01 -3.52 -32.32
CA ILE A 148 -7.93 -4.20 -31.61
C ILE A 148 -6.96 -3.18 -31.01
N PHE A 149 -6.58 -2.15 -31.78
CA PHE A 149 -5.70 -1.10 -31.30
C PHE A 149 -6.32 -0.30 -30.15
N ALA A 150 -7.60 0.09 -30.29
CA ALA A 150 -8.32 0.83 -29.26
C ALA A 150 -8.44 0.06 -27.94
N PHE A 151 -8.87 -1.21 -27.98
CA PHE A 151 -8.98 -2.03 -26.77
C PHE A 151 -7.61 -2.42 -26.21
N GLY A 152 -6.62 -2.66 -27.07
CA GLY A 152 -5.23 -2.89 -26.65
C GLY A 152 -4.67 -1.68 -25.89
N TRP A 153 -4.98 -0.46 -26.36
CA TRP A 153 -4.60 0.78 -25.68
C TRP A 153 -5.24 0.92 -24.30
N GLN A 154 -6.53 0.59 -24.17
CA GLN A 154 -7.21 0.59 -22.86
C GLN A 154 -6.63 -0.46 -21.91
N ALA A 155 -6.33 -1.67 -22.41
CA ALA A 155 -5.70 -2.73 -21.62
C ALA A 155 -4.30 -2.33 -21.13
N LEU A 156 -3.51 -1.66 -21.97
CA LEU A 156 -2.23 -1.09 -21.60
C LEU A 156 -2.38 -0.07 -20.46
N GLY A 157 -3.39 0.79 -20.51
CA GLY A 157 -3.72 1.73 -19.44
C GLY A 157 -3.99 1.05 -18.10
N VAL A 158 -4.76 -0.05 -18.09
CA VAL A 158 -5.01 -0.86 -16.88
C VAL A 158 -3.73 -1.48 -16.34
N GLY A 159 -2.91 -2.06 -17.22
CA GLY A 159 -1.61 -2.63 -16.84
C GLY A 159 -0.70 -1.58 -16.20
N LEU A 160 -0.60 -0.40 -16.81
CA LEU A 160 0.18 0.72 -16.29
C LEU A 160 -0.34 1.21 -14.94
N PHE A 161 -1.67 1.33 -14.79
CA PHE A 161 -2.29 1.70 -13.51
C PHE A 161 -1.93 0.73 -12.39
N LEU A 162 -2.04 -0.58 -12.63
CA LEU A 162 -1.73 -1.60 -11.63
C LEU A 162 -0.25 -1.59 -11.25
N PHE A 163 0.64 -1.41 -12.23
CA PHE A 163 2.07 -1.30 -12.00
C PHE A 163 2.42 -0.06 -11.16
N ALA A 164 1.93 1.11 -11.58
CA ALA A 164 2.17 2.38 -10.89
C ALA A 164 1.60 2.35 -9.47
N LEU A 165 0.41 1.79 -9.26
CA LEU A 165 -0.20 1.59 -7.94
C LEU A 165 0.69 0.74 -7.02
N GLY A 166 1.26 -0.36 -7.54
CA GLY A 166 2.17 -1.22 -6.80
C GLY A 166 3.45 -0.48 -6.36
N LYS A 167 4.03 0.30 -7.27
CA LYS A 167 5.20 1.14 -6.98
C LYS A 167 4.89 2.23 -5.95
N LEU A 168 3.77 2.93 -6.11
CA LEU A 168 3.32 3.96 -5.19
C LEU A 168 3.13 3.40 -3.78
N ARG A 169 2.53 2.21 -3.66
CA ARG A 169 2.35 1.53 -2.38
C ARG A 169 3.69 1.22 -1.71
N GLN A 170 4.65 0.68 -2.46
CA GLN A 170 5.98 0.38 -1.90
C GLN A 170 6.68 1.65 -1.43
N LYS A 171 6.63 2.73 -2.21
CA LYS A 171 7.25 4.00 -1.87
C LYS A 171 6.72 4.58 -0.56
N HIS A 172 5.40 4.62 -0.38
CA HIS A 172 4.79 5.23 0.80
C HIS A 172 4.86 4.37 2.06
N PHE A 173 4.71 3.04 1.96
CA PHE A 173 4.50 2.19 3.14
C PHE A 173 5.69 1.30 3.53
N ARG A 174 6.70 1.17 2.68
CA ARG A 174 7.88 0.33 2.99
C ARG A 174 8.68 0.84 4.21
N PRO A 175 8.97 2.16 4.34
CA PRO A 175 9.71 2.66 5.51
C PRO A 175 8.96 2.41 6.83
N PHE A 176 7.65 2.65 6.85
CA PHE A 176 6.82 2.55 8.05
C PHE A 176 6.85 1.20 8.76
N GLN A 177 7.08 0.09 8.06
CA GLN A 177 7.17 -1.21 8.73
C GLN A 177 8.33 -1.27 9.71
N GLY A 178 9.47 -0.68 9.35
CA GLY A 178 10.64 -0.60 10.23
C GLY A 178 10.35 0.27 11.44
N TYR A 179 9.82 1.47 11.23
CA TYR A 179 9.52 2.42 12.30
C TYR A 179 8.43 1.91 13.25
N LEU A 180 7.31 1.36 12.75
CA LEU A 180 6.26 0.80 13.59
C LEU A 180 6.75 -0.41 14.39
N LYS A 181 7.58 -1.26 13.77
CA LYS A 181 8.22 -2.39 14.45
C LYS A 181 9.16 -1.87 15.55
N ALA A 182 10.01 -0.90 15.25
CA ALA A 182 10.95 -0.31 16.19
C ALA A 182 10.23 0.34 17.37
N ALA A 183 9.27 1.24 17.13
CA ALA A 183 8.47 1.88 18.16
C ALA A 183 7.76 0.86 19.07
N SER A 184 7.18 -0.18 18.47
CA SER A 184 6.49 -1.24 19.23
C SER A 184 7.48 -2.06 20.07
N PHE A 185 8.66 -2.38 19.55
CA PHE A 185 9.69 -3.08 20.32
C PHE A 185 10.22 -2.24 21.46
N LEU A 186 10.45 -0.94 21.23
CA LEU A 186 10.86 -0.01 22.26
C LEU A 186 9.85 -0.01 23.41
N ASP A 187 8.56 0.16 23.11
CA ASP A 187 7.50 0.10 24.14
C ASP A 187 7.50 -1.23 24.91
N ILE A 188 7.56 -2.36 24.21
CA ILE A 188 7.56 -3.70 24.83
C ILE A 188 8.78 -3.89 25.71
N PHE A 189 9.97 -3.58 25.22
CA PHE A 189 11.21 -3.84 25.95
C PHE A 189 11.32 -2.99 27.20
N ILE A 190 10.82 -1.75 27.14
CA ILE A 190 10.93 -0.90 28.30
C ILE A 190 9.91 -1.30 29.37
N LYS A 191 8.68 -1.66 28.99
CA LYS A 191 7.70 -2.17 29.96
C LYS A 191 8.08 -3.54 30.53
N THR A 192 8.91 -4.32 29.83
CA THR A 192 9.44 -5.60 30.32
C THR A 192 10.78 -5.46 31.06
N GLY A 193 11.33 -4.26 31.19
CA GLY A 193 12.55 -3.98 31.96
C GLY A 193 13.83 -4.58 31.35
N GLN A 194 13.89 -4.71 30.02
CA GLN A 194 15.07 -5.27 29.36
C GLN A 194 16.27 -4.31 29.42
N PRO A 195 17.52 -4.81 29.50
CA PRO A 195 18.71 -3.97 29.48
C PRO A 195 18.84 -3.16 28.18
N VAL A 196 19.17 -1.86 28.31
CA VAL A 196 19.29 -0.91 27.18
C VAL A 196 20.17 -1.42 26.04
N ASN A 197 21.28 -2.11 26.36
CA ASN A 197 22.18 -2.67 25.36
C ASN A 197 21.50 -3.71 24.46
N ILE A 198 20.57 -4.50 25.01
CA ILE A 198 19.78 -5.47 24.27
C ILE A 198 18.73 -4.74 23.41
N ILE A 199 18.10 -3.71 23.98
CA ILE A 199 17.10 -2.87 23.31
C ILE A 199 17.71 -2.20 22.08
N ALA A 200 18.84 -1.50 22.24
CA ALA A 200 19.54 -0.80 21.16
C ALA A 200 19.98 -1.77 20.04
N LYS A 201 20.50 -2.95 20.42
CA LYS A 201 20.91 -3.97 19.44
C LYS A 201 19.73 -4.54 18.65
N LYS A 202 18.56 -4.72 19.28
CA LYS A 202 17.35 -5.25 18.61
C LYS A 202 16.61 -4.20 17.77
N LEU A 203 16.64 -2.94 18.17
CA LEU A 203 16.04 -1.83 17.41
C LEU A 203 16.77 -1.58 16.09
N ALA A 204 18.11 -1.65 16.12
CA ALA A 204 18.96 -1.42 14.96
C ALA A 204 18.51 -0.19 14.13
N LEU A 205 18.40 0.98 14.78
CA LEU A 205 17.88 2.20 14.17
C LEU A 205 18.63 2.57 12.89
N SER A 206 19.95 2.33 12.85
CA SER A 206 20.80 2.52 11.66
C SER A 206 20.40 1.68 10.43
N SER A 207 19.58 0.64 10.61
CA SER A 207 19.07 -0.21 9.53
C SER A 207 17.71 0.23 8.99
N LEU A 208 17.09 1.27 9.58
CA LEU A 208 15.83 1.81 9.12
C LEU A 208 15.98 2.46 7.75
N ILE A 209 14.95 2.31 6.93
CA ILE A 209 14.90 2.94 5.61
C ILE A 209 14.63 4.42 5.82
N LYS A 210 15.61 5.26 5.54
CA LYS A 210 15.50 6.71 5.69
C LYS A 210 14.35 7.27 4.85
N ASP A 211 13.46 8.01 5.49
CA ASP A 211 12.41 8.80 4.88
C ASP A 211 12.32 10.11 5.65
N LYS A 212 12.52 11.24 4.96
CA LYS A 212 12.51 12.59 5.55
C LYS A 212 11.28 12.89 6.41
N SER A 213 10.15 12.26 6.09
CA SER A 213 8.92 12.44 6.85
C SER A 213 8.90 11.68 8.18
N LEU A 214 9.86 10.79 8.42
CA LEU A 214 9.99 9.95 9.61
C LEU A 214 11.26 10.26 10.42
N ASP A 215 12.14 11.14 9.94
CA ASP A 215 13.38 11.52 10.65
C ASP A 215 13.11 11.93 12.11
N HIS A 216 12.06 12.72 12.35
CA HIS A 216 11.65 13.12 13.71
C HIS A 216 11.32 11.95 14.65
N LEU A 217 10.81 10.82 14.12
CA LEU A 217 10.53 9.62 14.89
C LEU A 217 11.82 8.89 15.26
N GLU A 218 12.82 8.92 14.37
CA GLU A 218 14.15 8.37 14.62
C GLU A 218 14.85 9.14 15.73
N ASP A 219 14.89 10.48 15.62
CA ASP A 219 15.46 11.37 16.63
C ASP A 219 14.80 11.17 18.00
N ARG A 220 13.46 11.01 18.00
CA ARG A 220 12.70 10.75 19.24
C ARG A 220 13.01 9.38 19.84
N MET A 221 13.17 8.33 19.01
CA MET A 221 13.61 7.01 19.48
C MET A 221 15.01 7.05 20.08
N GLU A 222 15.94 7.76 19.45
CA GLU A 222 17.31 7.94 19.95
C GLU A 222 17.31 8.69 21.29
N MET A 223 16.57 9.78 21.39
CA MET A 223 16.43 10.55 22.63
C MET A 223 15.90 9.69 23.78
N ILE A 224 14.89 8.86 23.54
CA ILE A 224 14.36 7.93 24.55
C ILE A 224 15.46 6.93 24.98
N LEU A 225 16.20 6.35 24.04
CA LEU A 225 17.29 5.42 24.36
C LEU A 225 18.40 6.09 25.19
N GLU A 226 18.77 7.32 24.87
CA GLU A 226 19.77 8.09 25.62
C GLU A 226 19.30 8.44 27.02
N GLN A 227 18.02 8.80 27.20
CA GLN A 227 17.43 9.05 28.52
C GLN A 227 17.47 7.79 29.39
N ILE A 228 17.08 6.64 28.84
CA ILE A 228 17.13 5.37 29.58
C ILE A 228 18.59 5.03 29.96
N LYS A 229 19.54 5.27 29.04
CA LYS A 229 20.97 5.00 29.28
C LYS A 229 21.57 5.91 30.36
N SER A 230 21.19 7.19 30.37
CA SER A 230 21.79 8.21 31.25
C SER A 230 21.14 8.28 32.62
N GLN A 231 19.83 8.16 32.70
CA GLN A 231 19.06 8.38 33.94
C GLN A 231 18.57 7.08 34.58
N GLY A 232 18.50 5.98 33.81
CA GLY A 232 17.95 4.70 34.29
C GLY A 232 16.45 4.74 34.64
N ILE A 233 15.81 5.90 34.49
CA ILE A 233 14.39 6.15 34.72
C ILE A 233 13.72 6.26 33.36
N TYR A 234 12.59 5.59 33.22
CA TYR A 234 11.78 5.67 32.02
C TYR A 234 10.31 5.90 32.35
N ASP A 235 9.71 6.81 31.58
CA ASP A 235 8.28 7.01 31.57
C ASP A 235 7.61 6.15 30.50
N SER A 236 6.84 5.15 30.95
CA SER A 236 6.04 4.26 30.09
C SER A 236 5.07 4.98 29.17
N ALA A 237 4.69 6.23 29.47
CA ALA A 237 3.87 7.04 28.60
C ALA A 237 4.58 7.42 27.30
N GLN A 238 5.90 7.63 27.32
CA GLN A 238 6.66 8.07 26.14
C GLN A 238 6.64 7.05 25.01
N GLY A 239 6.76 5.75 25.32
CA GLY A 239 6.70 4.68 24.33
C GLY A 239 5.31 4.53 23.70
N ALA A 240 4.26 4.67 24.51
CA ALA A 240 2.88 4.67 24.01
C ALA A 240 2.61 5.88 23.11
N GLU A 241 3.13 7.05 23.49
CA GLU A 241 3.02 8.29 22.70
C GLU A 241 3.76 8.17 21.36
N LEU A 242 5.00 7.67 21.36
CA LEU A 242 5.77 7.40 20.15
C LEU A 242 5.04 6.41 19.22
N GLY A 243 4.46 5.34 19.79
CA GLY A 243 3.65 4.39 19.03
C GLY A 243 2.44 5.08 18.39
N ALA A 244 1.74 5.94 19.12
CA ALA A 244 0.61 6.71 18.61
C ALA A 244 1.03 7.69 17.50
N GLU A 245 2.15 8.37 17.66
CA GLU A 245 2.72 9.29 16.67
C GLU A 245 3.10 8.56 15.38
N CYS A 246 3.75 7.39 15.47
CA CYS A 246 4.04 6.56 14.30
C CYS A 246 2.76 6.20 13.52
N TRP A 247 1.68 5.86 14.23
CA TRP A 247 0.38 5.58 13.61
C TRP A 247 -0.26 6.82 13.00
N TYR A 248 -0.10 7.99 13.63
CA TYR A 248 -0.56 9.27 13.09
C TYR A 248 0.15 9.61 11.77
N CYS A 249 1.49 9.52 11.72
CA CYS A 249 2.25 9.72 10.48
C CYS A 249 1.86 8.72 9.38
N TYR A 250 1.57 7.47 9.77
CA TYR A 250 1.08 6.45 8.84
C TYR A 250 -0.29 6.82 8.25
N GLU A 251 -1.22 7.30 9.09
CA GLU A 251 -2.56 7.75 8.66
C GLU A 251 -2.47 8.93 7.71
N GLU A 252 -1.63 9.93 8.00
CA GLU A 252 -1.42 11.08 7.13
C GLU A 252 -0.87 10.68 5.76
N LYS A 253 0.14 9.80 5.73
CA LYS A 253 0.70 9.27 4.48
C LYS A 253 -0.30 8.44 3.70
N LEU A 254 -1.15 7.70 4.38
CA LEU A 254 -2.22 6.93 3.76
C LEU A 254 -3.25 7.84 3.06
N ASP A 255 -3.61 8.98 3.65
CA ASP A 255 -4.49 9.95 2.99
C ASP A 255 -3.81 10.63 1.80
N ARG A 256 -2.53 11.01 1.91
CA ARG A 256 -1.74 11.53 0.77
C ARG A 256 -1.67 10.50 -0.37
N PHE A 257 -1.44 9.24 -0.03
CA PHE A 257 -1.42 8.13 -0.99
C PHE A 257 -2.78 7.97 -1.71
N PHE A 258 -3.91 8.11 -1.02
CA PHE A 258 -5.22 8.07 -1.68
C PHE A 258 -5.45 9.26 -2.64
N GLN A 259 -4.94 10.44 -2.31
CA GLN A 259 -4.98 11.58 -3.24
C GLN A 259 -4.15 11.30 -4.50
N GLU A 260 -2.98 10.69 -4.36
CA GLU A 260 -2.14 10.30 -5.49
C GLU A 260 -2.78 9.21 -6.35
N ILE A 261 -3.46 8.21 -5.76
CA ILE A 261 -4.25 7.23 -6.52
C ILE A 261 -5.31 7.95 -7.37
N LYS A 262 -6.04 8.91 -6.79
CA LYS A 262 -7.07 9.65 -7.54
C LYS A 262 -6.47 10.38 -8.75
N ARG A 263 -5.31 11.03 -8.58
CA ARG A 263 -4.59 11.70 -9.67
C ARG A 263 -4.12 10.71 -10.74
N LEU A 264 -3.51 9.60 -10.32
CA LEU A 264 -3.07 8.54 -11.21
C LEU A 264 -4.24 7.94 -12.01
N LYS A 265 -5.35 7.67 -11.33
CA LYS A 265 -6.59 7.16 -11.95
C LYS A 265 -7.10 8.13 -13.01
N LEU A 266 -7.22 9.41 -12.68
CA LEU A 266 -7.66 10.44 -13.63
C LEU A 266 -6.75 10.48 -14.86
N LEU A 267 -5.44 10.52 -14.65
CA LEU A 267 -4.45 10.55 -15.73
C LEU A 267 -4.58 9.32 -16.64
N VAL A 268 -4.71 8.12 -16.08
CA VAL A 268 -4.88 6.89 -16.86
C VAL A 268 -6.19 6.91 -17.64
N ILE A 269 -7.30 7.32 -17.02
CA ILE A 269 -8.60 7.43 -17.70
C ILE A 269 -8.50 8.43 -18.86
N THR A 270 -7.92 9.60 -18.64
CA THR A 270 -7.81 10.64 -19.68
C THR A 270 -6.90 10.20 -20.84
N LEU A 271 -5.75 9.58 -20.58
CA LEU A 271 -4.82 9.23 -21.66
C LEU A 271 -5.23 7.95 -22.41
N PHE A 272 -5.67 6.92 -21.69
CA PHE A 272 -5.92 5.61 -22.30
C PHE A 272 -7.37 5.41 -22.69
N PHE A 273 -8.31 5.77 -21.83
CA PHE A 273 -9.73 5.51 -22.07
C PHE A 273 -10.36 6.59 -22.93
N LEU A 274 -10.19 7.86 -22.56
CA LEU A 274 -10.71 8.97 -23.37
C LEU A 274 -10.00 9.04 -24.72
N GLY A 275 -8.68 8.84 -24.76
CA GLY A 275 -7.93 8.77 -26.03
C GLY A 275 -8.44 7.67 -26.96
N SER A 276 -8.67 6.47 -26.44
CA SER A 276 -9.26 5.36 -27.21
C SER A 276 -10.70 5.65 -27.64
N TYR A 277 -11.52 6.24 -26.78
CA TYR A 277 -12.90 6.61 -27.11
C TYR A 277 -12.94 7.63 -28.25
N LEU A 278 -12.13 8.69 -28.18
CA LEU A 278 -12.03 9.70 -29.24
C LEU A 278 -11.54 9.09 -30.55
N PHE A 279 -10.58 8.15 -30.50
CA PHE A 279 -10.10 7.45 -31.67
C PHE A 279 -11.22 6.65 -32.37
N ILE A 280 -12.01 5.89 -31.61
CA ILE A 280 -13.18 5.16 -32.13
C ILE A 280 -14.21 6.14 -32.71
N PHE A 281 -14.51 7.23 -31.99
CA PHE A 281 -15.46 8.24 -32.42
C PHE A 281 -15.06 8.91 -33.74
N PHE A 282 -13.81 9.35 -33.88
CA PHE A 282 -13.32 9.96 -35.13
C PHE A 282 -13.27 8.95 -36.28
N SER A 283 -12.96 7.68 -36.00
CA SER A 283 -13.02 6.62 -37.01
C SER A 283 -14.45 6.43 -37.53
N LEU A 284 -15.43 6.50 -36.63
CA LEU A 284 -16.86 6.44 -36.94
C LEU A 284 -17.32 7.63 -37.79
N VAL A 285 -16.97 8.85 -37.39
CA VAL A 285 -17.32 10.07 -38.14
C VAL A 285 -16.67 10.07 -39.53
N GLY A 286 -15.41 9.64 -39.63
CA GLY A 286 -14.72 9.51 -40.91
C GLY A 286 -15.37 8.50 -41.85
N ALA A 287 -15.82 7.37 -41.32
CA ALA A 287 -16.54 6.36 -42.11
C ALA A 287 -17.92 6.87 -42.59
N LEU A 288 -18.64 7.63 -41.75
CA LEU A 288 -19.91 8.26 -42.12
C LEU A 288 -19.76 9.28 -43.26
N GLN A 289 -18.67 10.06 -43.26
CA GLN A 289 -18.39 11.03 -44.33
C GLN A 289 -18.02 10.38 -45.67
N GLN A 290 -17.57 9.14 -45.68
CA GLN A 290 -17.21 8.40 -46.90
C GLN A 290 -18.38 7.58 -47.46
N GLY A 291 -19.40 7.29 -46.64
CA GLY A 291 -20.63 6.59 -47.04
C GLY A 291 -21.70 7.49 -47.68
N HIS A 292 -21.41 8.78 -47.82
CA HIS A 292 -22.19 9.80 -48.54
C HIS A 292 -21.31 10.48 -49.60
#